data_AF-A0A7X2MSY0-F1
#
_entry.id   AF-A0A7X2MSY0-F1
#
_cell.length_a   1.000
_cell.length_b   1.000
_cell.length_c   1.000
_cell.angle_alpha   90.00
_cell.angle_beta   90.00
_cell.angle_gamma   90.00
#
_symmetry.space_group_name_H-M   'P 1'
#
loop_
_entity.id
_entity.type
_entity.pdbx_description
1 polymer ?
#
loop_
_entity_poly.entity_id
_entity_poly.type
_entity_poly.pdbx_seq_one_letter_code
_entity_poly.pdbx_strand_id
1 'polypeptide(L)'
;IVAPVAQGHYDVRPPCNPNSLTGMGLDNAYKLDPKTGEAFGVERYPGGLPGLFARGVENLQLHSLAIIRPEPLPPGWHPECVVQLPD
;
A
#
# COMPACT_ATOMS: atom_id res chain seq x y z
N ILE A 1 -9.59 -0.63 -21.73
CA ILE A 1 -9.81 0.32 -20.61
C ILE A 1 -8.48 0.97 -20.35
N VAL A 2 -8.33 2.26 -20.64
CA VAL A 2 -7.09 3.00 -20.39
C VAL A 2 -6.88 3.02 -18.88
N ALA A 3 -5.78 2.46 -18.38
CA ALA A 3 -5.46 2.53 -16.96
C ALA A 3 -5.43 4.02 -16.56
N PRO A 4 -6.10 4.43 -15.47
CA PRO A 4 -6.02 5.81 -15.03
C PRO A 4 -4.55 6.08 -14.72
N VAL A 5 -4.03 7.15 -15.32
CA VAL A 5 -2.62 7.52 -15.19
C VAL A 5 -2.40 7.90 -13.73
N ALA A 6 -1.86 6.98 -12.93
CA ALA A 6 -1.63 7.15 -11.50
C ALA A 6 -0.65 8.30 -11.15
N GLN A 7 0.00 8.88 -12.17
CA GLN A 7 0.96 9.96 -12.03
C GLN A 7 0.28 11.24 -11.52
N GLY A 8 0.76 11.76 -10.37
CA GLY A 8 0.21 12.98 -9.76
C GLY A 8 -1.07 12.78 -8.95
N HIS A 9 -1.55 11.55 -8.76
CA HIS A 9 -2.73 11.24 -7.94
C HIS A 9 -2.41 11.07 -6.44
N TYR A 10 -1.13 10.93 -6.09
CA TYR A 10 -0.69 10.66 -4.73
C TYR A 10 0.30 11.73 -4.26
N ASP A 11 0.04 12.33 -3.10
CA ASP A 11 0.98 13.24 -2.42
C ASP A 11 1.84 12.45 -1.42
N VAL A 12 2.69 11.57 -1.95
CA VAL A 12 3.61 10.72 -1.18
C VAL A 12 4.99 11.36 -1.08
N ARG A 13 5.51 11.55 0.13
CA ARG A 13 6.89 12.04 0.38
C ARG A 13 7.92 10.90 0.24
N PRO A 14 9.17 11.14 -0.22
CA PRO A 14 10.21 10.12 -0.43
C PRO A 14 10.58 9.35 0.84
N PRO A 15 10.96 8.05 0.76
CA PRO A 15 12.14 7.63 -0.01
C PRO A 15 11.97 6.26 -0.71
N CYS A 16 11.28 6.19 -1.87
CA CYS A 16 10.90 4.88 -2.44
C CYS A 16 11.40 4.57 -3.85
N ASN A 17 11.95 5.53 -4.60
CA ASN A 17 12.58 5.24 -5.90
C ASN A 17 14.07 4.91 -5.71
N PRO A 18 14.48 3.64 -5.87
CA PRO A 18 15.89 3.24 -5.69
C PRO A 18 16.82 3.88 -6.73
N ASN A 19 16.28 4.40 -7.84
CA ASN A 19 17.04 5.08 -8.88
C ASN A 19 17.25 6.58 -8.61
N SER A 20 16.64 7.14 -7.56
CA SER A 20 16.82 8.55 -7.15
C SER A 20 16.85 8.68 -5.64
N LEU A 21 17.94 8.17 -5.04
CA LEU A 21 18.15 8.11 -3.59
C LEU A 21 18.14 9.47 -2.88
N THR A 22 18.37 10.57 -3.63
CA THR A 22 18.34 11.96 -3.13
C THR A 22 17.19 12.79 -3.70
N GLY A 23 16.30 12.18 -4.50
CA GLY A 23 15.27 12.87 -5.28
C GLY A 23 14.28 13.63 -4.38
N MET A 24 14.28 14.96 -4.50
CA MET A 24 13.55 15.93 -3.67
C MET A 24 12.00 15.84 -3.79
N GLY A 25 11.37 14.70 -3.51
CA GLY A 25 9.91 14.56 -3.57
C GLY A 25 9.37 14.30 -4.97
N LEU A 26 9.77 15.13 -5.92
CA LEU A 26 9.23 15.13 -7.28
C LEU A 26 9.52 13.82 -8.03
N ASP A 27 10.70 13.24 -7.90
CA ASP A 27 11.04 12.00 -8.60
C ASP A 27 10.21 10.78 -8.16
N ASN A 28 9.63 10.80 -6.96
CA ASN A 28 8.86 9.69 -6.39
C ASN A 28 7.36 9.84 -6.66
N ALA A 29 6.84 11.07 -6.56
CA ALA A 29 5.43 11.37 -6.81
C ALA A 29 5.04 11.33 -8.31
N TYR A 30 6.02 11.51 -9.22
CA TYR A 30 5.78 11.64 -10.66
C TYR A 30 6.34 10.50 -11.52
N LYS A 31 7.04 9.51 -10.94
CA LYS A 31 7.53 8.35 -11.71
C LYS A 31 6.77 7.09 -11.31
N LEU A 32 6.34 6.36 -12.32
CA LEU A 32 5.73 5.05 -12.15
C LEU A 32 6.81 3.98 -12.08
N ASP A 33 6.64 3.00 -11.20
CA ASP A 33 7.40 1.77 -11.22
C ASP A 33 6.98 0.96 -12.47
N PRO A 34 7.87 0.69 -13.43
CA PRO A 34 7.52 -0.06 -14.63
C PRO A 34 7.05 -1.49 -14.35
N LYS A 35 7.38 -2.06 -13.18
CA LYS A 35 6.94 -3.40 -12.79
C LYS A 35 5.48 -3.44 -12.36
N THR A 36 5.02 -2.40 -11.67
CA THR A 36 3.67 -2.36 -11.08
C THR A 36 2.72 -1.45 -11.87
N GLY A 37 3.25 -0.49 -12.62
CA GLY A 37 2.50 0.56 -13.30
C GLY A 37 1.96 1.65 -12.37
N GLU A 38 2.26 1.58 -11.06
CA GLU A 38 1.83 2.52 -10.02
C GLU A 38 3.00 3.44 -9.64
N ALA A 39 2.76 4.50 -8.87
CA ALA A 39 3.85 5.33 -8.35
C ALA A 39 4.82 4.50 -7.49
N PHE A 40 6.12 4.80 -7.54
CA PHE A 40 7.10 4.11 -6.70
C PHE A 40 6.73 4.20 -5.21
N GLY A 41 6.77 3.05 -4.51
CA GLY A 41 6.37 2.95 -3.11
C GLY A 41 4.86 2.84 -2.87
N VAL A 42 4.04 2.81 -3.92
CA VAL A 42 2.61 2.50 -3.83
C VAL A 42 2.38 1.06 -4.24
N GLU A 43 1.91 0.25 -3.29
CA GLU A 43 1.57 -1.15 -3.51
C GLU A 43 0.12 -1.41 -3.09
N ARG A 44 -0.54 -2.36 -3.77
CA ARG A 44 -1.84 -2.85 -3.34
C ARG A 44 -1.67 -3.88 -2.24
N TYR A 45 -2.54 -3.83 -1.24
CA TYR A 45 -2.63 -4.90 -0.25
C TYR A 45 -2.98 -6.23 -0.95
N PRO A 46 -2.17 -7.30 -0.77
CA PRO A 46 -2.48 -8.61 -1.32
C PRO A 46 -3.85 -9.08 -0.85
N GLY A 47 -4.74 -9.43 -1.78
CA GLY A 47 -6.09 -9.90 -1.47
C GLY A 47 -7.11 -8.82 -1.09
N GLY A 48 -6.75 -7.53 -1.13
CA GLY A 48 -7.64 -6.41 -0.82
C GLY A 48 -7.31 -5.71 0.50
N LEU A 49 -8.09 -4.68 0.86
CA LEU A 49 -7.88 -3.87 2.07
C LEU A 49 -8.26 -4.65 3.35
N PRO A 50 -7.32 -4.99 4.24
CA PRO A 50 -7.65 -5.57 5.54
C PRO A 50 -7.92 -4.46 6.59
N GLY A 51 -8.37 -4.85 7.77
CA GLY A 51 -8.44 -3.96 8.93
C GLY A 51 -7.05 -3.65 9.51
N LEU A 52 -6.15 -4.62 9.46
CA LEU A 52 -4.73 -4.48 9.80
C LEU A 52 -3.88 -5.28 8.82
N PHE A 53 -2.86 -4.65 8.26
CA PHE A 53 -1.85 -5.29 7.44
C PHE A 53 -0.48 -5.17 8.11
N ALA A 54 0.27 -6.27 8.18
CA ALA A 54 1.65 -6.29 8.63
C ALA A 54 2.49 -7.14 7.67
N ARG A 55 3.66 -6.65 7.27
CA ARG A 55 4.67 -7.40 6.52
C ARG A 55 6.02 -7.20 7.18
N GLY A 56 6.80 -8.27 7.36
CA GLY A 56 8.12 -8.19 8.00
C GLY A 56 8.10 -7.84 9.49
N VAL A 57 6.92 -7.82 10.12
CA VAL A 57 6.80 -7.47 11.54
C VAL A 57 7.03 -8.70 12.40
N GLU A 58 8.14 -8.70 13.12
CA GLU A 58 8.44 -9.69 14.15
C GLU A 58 7.73 -9.35 15.46
N ASN A 59 7.29 -10.37 16.19
CA ASN A 59 6.66 -10.23 17.51
C ASN A 59 5.47 -9.26 17.55
N LEU A 60 4.64 -9.23 16.50
CA LEU A 60 3.42 -8.42 16.48
C LEU A 60 2.50 -8.82 17.64
N GLN A 61 2.18 -7.86 18.51
CA GLN A 61 1.22 -8.03 19.59
C GLN A 61 0.07 -7.05 19.43
N LEU A 62 -1.16 -7.56 19.49
CA LEU A 62 -2.38 -6.76 19.43
C LEU A 62 -3.08 -6.85 20.79
N HIS A 63 -3.15 -5.73 21.50
CA HIS A 63 -3.76 -5.64 22.82
C HIS A 63 -4.94 -4.68 22.78
N SER A 64 -6.11 -5.12 23.27
CA SER A 64 -7.34 -4.32 23.35
C SER A 64 -7.74 -3.63 22.04
N LEU A 65 -7.54 -4.31 20.91
CA LEU A 65 -7.87 -3.80 19.58
C LEU A 65 -9.27 -4.27 19.15
N ALA A 66 -10.13 -3.32 18.78
CA ALA A 66 -11.41 -3.59 18.15
C ALA A 66 -11.45 -2.95 16.76
N ILE A 67 -11.58 -3.77 15.72
CA ILE A 67 -11.74 -3.31 14.33
C ILE A 67 -13.16 -3.64 13.90
N ILE A 68 -13.92 -2.59 13.57
CA ILE A 68 -15.29 -2.72 13.09
C ILE A 68 -15.28 -2.57 11.57
N ARG A 69 -15.88 -3.52 10.86
CA ARG A 69 -15.98 -3.52 9.40
C ARG A 69 -17.45 -3.58 8.98
N PRO A 70 -17.83 -3.02 7.82
CA PRO A 70 -19.18 -3.16 7.28
C PRO A 70 -19.53 -4.62 6.97
N GLU A 71 -20.81 -4.98 7.06
CA GLU A 71 -21.36 -6.27 6.63
C GLU A 71 -22.51 -6.01 5.63
N PRO A 72 -22.40 -6.44 4.36
CA PRO A 72 -21.27 -7.18 3.79
C PRO A 72 -20.03 -6.31 3.58
N LEU A 73 -18.87 -6.96 3.47
CA LEU A 73 -17.63 -6.28 3.12
C LEU A 73 -17.74 -5.60 1.75
N PRO A 74 -17.31 -4.32 1.61
CA PRO A 74 -17.29 -3.67 0.31
C PRO A 74 -16.35 -4.38 -0.68
N PRO A 75 -16.60 -4.27 -2.00
CA PRO A 75 -15.70 -4.82 -3.01
C PRO A 75 -14.26 -4.35 -2.83
N GLY A 76 -13.30 -5.25 -2.99
CA GLY A 76 -11.87 -4.95 -2.83
C GLY A 76 -11.35 -4.99 -1.40
N TRP A 77 -12.19 -5.32 -0.41
CA TRP A 77 -11.76 -5.58 0.96
C TRP A 77 -11.29 -7.02 1.12
N HIS A 78 -10.27 -7.21 1.96
CA HIS A 78 -9.77 -8.53 2.29
C HIS A 78 -10.77 -9.25 3.20
N PRO A 79 -11.06 -10.55 2.97
CA PRO A 79 -11.96 -11.32 3.84
C PRO A 79 -11.45 -11.37 5.28
N GLU A 80 -10.16 -11.65 5.47
CA GLU A 80 -9.50 -11.59 6.79
C GLU A 80 -9.34 -10.15 7.29
N CYS A 81 -9.62 -9.95 8.58
CA CYS A 81 -9.50 -8.63 9.22
C CYS A 81 -8.04 -8.26 9.50
N VAL A 82 -7.21 -9.25 9.85
CA VAL A 82 -5.77 -9.08 10.13
C VAL A 82 -4.99 -9.95 9.16
N VAL A 83 -4.09 -9.34 8.40
CA VAL A 83 -3.22 -10.04 7.44
C VAL A 83 -1.77 -9.78 7.84
N GLN A 84 -1.03 -10.86 8.10
CA GLN A 84 0.40 -10.81 8.42
C GLN A 84 1.17 -11.64 7.40
N LEU A 85 2.17 -11.04 6.76
CA LEU A 85 3.04 -11.68 5.77
C LEU A 85 4.52 -11.62 6.21
N PRO A 86 5.35 -12.58 5.80
CA PRO A 86 6.80 -12.45 5.88
C PRO A 86 7.30 -11.37 4.91
N ASP A 87 8.54 -10.91 5.10
CA ASP A 87 9.27 -10.09 4.10
C ASP A 87 9.53 -10.84 2.79
#